data_AF-A0A241XDM9-F1
#
_entry.id   AF-A0A241XDM9-F1
#
_cell.length_a   1.000
_cell.length_b   1.000
_cell.length_c   1.000
_cell.angle_alpha   90.00
_cell.angle_beta   90.00
_cell.angle_gamma   90.00
#
_symmetry.space_group_name_H-M   'P 1'
#
loop_
_entity.id
_entity.type
_entity.pdbx_description
1 polymer ?
#
loop_
_entity_poly.entity_id
_entity_poly.type
_entity_poly.pdbx_seq_one_letter_code
_entity_poly.pdbx_strand_id
1 'polypeptide(L)'
;GTPINRADRNTFYAFGAEEDEKGYMSRYGFEESIRDGATLKLHFEPRLIDLHIDKVALDTAYKDLTGGLSDLDKDNLAKTAAKMAVLVKTPERIRKVCEDIVAHYQSKVEPNGFKGQIVTFDRESCLLFKAELDKLLP
;
A
#
# COMPACT_ATOMS: atom_id res chain seq x y z
N GLY A 1 10.35 -13.18 7.94
CA GLY A 1 9.98 -13.34 6.52
C GLY A 1 8.60 -13.95 6.46
N THR A 2 7.69 -13.36 5.69
CA THR A 2 6.30 -13.85 5.57
C THR A 2 6.29 -15.04 4.59
N PRO A 3 6.24 -16.29 5.06
CA PRO A 3 6.21 -17.46 4.16
C PRO A 3 4.96 -17.42 3.29
N ILE A 4 5.03 -17.99 2.09
CA ILE A 4 3.87 -18.12 1.21
C ILE A 4 3.22 -19.47 1.49
N ASN A 5 1.95 -19.45 1.86
CA ASN A 5 1.15 -20.67 2.07
C ASN A 5 -0.08 -20.64 1.16
N ARG A 6 0.15 -20.78 -0.15
CA ARG A 6 -0.91 -20.90 -1.16
C ARG A 6 -0.81 -22.26 -1.85
N ALA A 7 -1.92 -22.75 -2.38
CA ALA A 7 -1.94 -24.05 -3.06
C ALA A 7 -1.04 -24.09 -4.31
N ASP A 8 -0.92 -22.98 -5.02
CA ASP A 8 -0.09 -22.82 -6.22
C ASP A 8 1.37 -22.48 -5.90
N ARG A 9 1.62 -21.87 -4.74
CA ARG A 9 2.96 -21.45 -4.28
C ARG A 9 3.07 -21.64 -2.78
N ASN A 10 3.86 -22.63 -2.38
CA ASN A 10 4.00 -23.01 -0.98
C ASN A 10 5.48 -23.11 -0.57
N THR A 11 5.91 -22.24 0.34
CA THR A 11 7.27 -22.22 0.88
C THR A 11 7.59 -23.50 1.66
N PHE A 12 6.63 -24.03 2.40
CA PHE A 12 6.81 -25.23 3.24
C PHE A 12 6.94 -26.50 2.40
N TYR A 13 6.16 -26.63 1.32
CA TYR A 13 6.33 -27.73 0.39
C TYR A 13 7.69 -27.69 -0.33
N ALA A 14 8.13 -26.49 -0.74
CA ALA A 14 9.35 -26.36 -1.54
C ALA A 14 10.65 -26.49 -0.73
N PHE A 15 10.65 -26.08 0.54
CA PHE A 15 11.86 -25.96 1.35
C PHE A 15 11.76 -26.58 2.74
N GLY A 16 10.59 -27.08 3.15
CA GLY A 16 10.43 -27.76 4.43
C GLY A 16 11.03 -29.16 4.39
N ALA A 17 11.51 -29.62 5.54
CA ALA A 17 11.96 -31.00 5.74
C ALA A 17 10.86 -31.82 6.43
N GLU A 18 10.88 -33.15 6.26
CA GLU A 18 9.91 -34.04 6.93
C GLU A 18 10.05 -33.99 8.46
N GLU A 19 11.28 -33.75 8.94
CA GLU A 19 11.62 -33.63 10.35
C GLU A 19 11.14 -32.31 10.96
N ASP A 20 10.88 -31.30 10.13
CA ASP A 20 10.39 -30.00 10.57
C ASP A 20 8.87 -30.06 10.78
N GLU A 21 8.40 -30.60 11.91
CA GLU A 21 6.96 -30.76 12.21
C GLU A 21 6.14 -29.47 12.05
N LYS A 22 6.79 -28.30 12.22
CA LYS A 22 6.17 -26.97 12.12
C LYS A 22 6.49 -26.25 10.80
N GLY A 23 7.13 -26.92 9.85
CA GLY A 23 7.57 -26.39 8.56
C GLY A 23 8.78 -25.44 8.63
N TYR A 24 9.48 -25.40 9.76
CA TYR A 24 10.69 -24.58 9.93
C TYR A 24 11.74 -25.35 10.72
N MET A 25 12.95 -25.41 10.18
CA MET A 25 14.15 -25.82 10.92
C MET A 25 14.42 -24.90 12.12
N SER A 26 14.22 -23.59 11.94
CA SER A 26 14.23 -22.60 13.01
C SER A 26 13.38 -21.41 12.62
N ARG A 27 12.64 -20.87 13.60
CA ARG A 27 11.79 -19.70 13.41
C ARG A 27 12.04 -18.71 14.52
N TYR A 28 12.25 -17.47 14.13
CA TYR A 28 12.32 -16.33 15.03
C TYR A 28 11.24 -15.33 14.62
N GLY A 29 10.22 -15.20 15.47
CA GLY A 29 9.03 -14.41 15.20
C GLY A 29 9.16 -12.94 15.59
N PHE A 30 8.20 -12.14 15.10
CA PHE A 30 8.08 -10.72 15.47
C PHE A 30 7.87 -10.53 16.99
N GLU A 31 7.08 -11.40 17.63
CA GLU A 31 6.79 -11.34 19.07
C GLU A 31 8.02 -11.63 19.92
N GLU A 32 8.87 -12.58 19.50
CA GLU A 32 10.14 -12.88 20.15
C GLU A 32 11.09 -11.69 20.02
N SER A 33 11.17 -11.10 18.83
CA SER A 33 12.01 -9.94 18.55
C SER A 33 11.64 -8.68 19.34
N ILE A 34 10.36 -8.51 19.69
CA ILE A 34 9.95 -7.45 20.60
C ILE A 34 10.34 -7.78 22.04
N ARG A 35 10.21 -9.05 22.44
CA ARG A 35 10.42 -9.49 23.84
C ARG A 35 11.87 -9.37 24.27
N ASP A 36 12.80 -9.72 23.39
CA ASP A 36 14.23 -9.65 23.65
C ASP A 36 14.86 -8.27 23.34
N GLY A 37 14.07 -7.35 22.77
CA GLY A 37 14.49 -5.99 22.45
C GLY A 37 15.26 -5.86 21.15
N ALA A 38 15.32 -6.90 20.31
CA ALA A 38 15.93 -6.80 18.98
C ALA A 38 15.16 -5.88 18.04
N THR A 39 13.84 -5.72 18.22
CA THR A 39 13.00 -4.75 17.49
C THR A 39 12.13 -3.91 18.42
N LEU A 40 11.84 -2.67 17.99
CA LEU A 40 10.90 -1.79 18.67
C LEU A 40 9.45 -2.09 18.27
N LYS A 41 8.50 -1.72 19.15
CA LYS A 41 7.07 -1.85 18.89
C LYS A 41 6.62 -0.94 17.75
N LEU A 42 5.69 -1.43 16.95
CA LEU A 42 5.05 -0.67 15.88
C LEU A 42 3.83 0.09 16.42
N HIS A 43 3.76 1.39 16.14
CA HIS A 43 2.56 2.20 16.35
C HIS A 43 1.83 2.36 15.02
N PHE A 44 0.59 1.88 14.93
CA PHE A 44 -0.23 1.96 13.73
C PHE A 44 -1.43 2.88 13.96
N GLU A 45 -1.60 3.88 13.09
CA GLU A 45 -2.71 4.82 13.10
C GLU A 45 -3.43 4.77 11.75
N PRO A 46 -4.62 4.15 11.65
CA PRO A 46 -5.39 4.15 10.42
C PRO A 46 -5.95 5.56 10.17
N ARG A 47 -5.80 6.06 8.94
CA ARG A 47 -6.37 7.35 8.51
C ARG A 47 -7.41 7.12 7.43
N LEU A 48 -8.64 7.54 7.70
CA LEU A 48 -9.74 7.52 6.73
C LEU A 48 -9.76 8.86 6.01
N ILE A 49 -9.58 8.84 4.70
CA ILE A 49 -9.77 10.03 3.87
C ILE A 49 -11.19 9.97 3.33
N ASP A 50 -12.01 10.95 3.70
CA ASP A 50 -13.37 11.06 3.18
C ASP A 50 -13.30 11.50 1.71
N LEU A 51 -13.49 10.53 0.81
CA LEU A 51 -13.65 10.78 -0.62
C LEU A 51 -15.11 10.57 -0.99
N HIS A 52 -15.77 11.65 -1.39
CA HIS A 52 -17.04 11.56 -2.06
C HIS A 52 -16.81 11.11 -3.51
N ILE A 53 -17.01 9.82 -3.76
CA ILE A 53 -16.80 9.24 -5.09
C ILE A 53 -18.07 9.44 -5.91
N ASP A 54 -18.04 10.36 -6.87
CA ASP A 54 -19.06 10.42 -7.90
C ASP A 54 -18.87 9.24 -8.88
N LYS A 55 -19.64 8.17 -8.63
CA LYS A 55 -19.62 6.94 -9.42
C LYS A 55 -19.97 7.19 -10.89
N VAL A 56 -20.80 8.19 -11.20
CA VAL A 56 -21.27 8.47 -12.56
C VAL A 56 -20.17 9.13 -13.38
N ALA A 57 -19.49 10.11 -12.78
CA ALA A 57 -18.31 10.73 -13.40
C ALA A 57 -17.18 9.72 -13.60
N LEU A 58 -16.97 8.81 -12.64
CA LEU A 58 -15.94 7.78 -12.70
C LEU A 58 -16.21 6.75 -13.81
N ASP A 59 -17.45 6.26 -13.92
CA ASP A 59 -17.80 5.28 -14.96
C ASP A 59 -17.72 5.89 -16.36
N THR A 60 -17.96 7.20 -16.50
CA THR A 60 -17.81 7.92 -17.77
C THR A 60 -16.33 8.04 -18.16
N ALA A 61 -15.49 8.58 -17.27
CA ALA A 61 -14.05 8.71 -17.53
C ALA A 61 -13.39 7.35 -17.79
N TYR A 62 -13.88 6.30 -17.13
CA TYR A 62 -13.41 4.94 -17.34
C TYR A 62 -13.80 4.36 -18.70
N LYS A 63 -15.05 4.58 -19.15
CA LYS A 63 -15.53 4.15 -20.47
C LYS A 63 -14.75 4.82 -21.60
N ASP A 64 -14.44 6.11 -21.44
CA ASP A 64 -13.64 6.86 -22.43
C ASP A 64 -12.20 6.33 -22.53
N LEU A 65 -11.63 5.87 -21.42
CA LEU A 65 -10.24 5.38 -21.38
C LEU A 65 -10.09 3.93 -21.89
N THR A 66 -11.14 3.11 -21.80
CA THR A 66 -11.05 1.65 -21.97
C THR A 66 -11.78 1.08 -23.18
N GLY A 67 -12.10 1.94 -24.16
CA GLY A 67 -12.84 1.58 -25.38
C GLY A 67 -12.41 0.26 -26.02
N GLY A 68 -13.16 -0.81 -25.73
CA GLY A 68 -13.20 -2.04 -26.53
C GLY A 68 -12.36 -3.25 -26.11
N LEU A 69 -12.08 -3.51 -24.83
CA LEU A 69 -11.37 -4.74 -24.42
C LEU A 69 -12.31 -5.80 -23.79
N SER A 70 -12.23 -7.02 -24.33
CA SER A 70 -12.86 -8.25 -23.83
C SER A 70 -11.87 -9.40 -23.64
N ASP A 71 -11.73 -9.86 -22.40
CA ASP A 71 -11.50 -11.23 -21.93
C ASP A 71 -11.93 -11.32 -20.44
N LEU A 72 -13.10 -11.92 -20.19
CA LEU A 72 -14.03 -11.56 -19.11
C LEU A 72 -13.45 -11.52 -17.67
N ASP A 73 -12.58 -12.44 -17.27
CA ASP A 73 -12.16 -12.55 -15.86
C ASP A 73 -10.90 -11.74 -15.52
N LYS A 74 -9.90 -11.79 -16.40
CA LYS A 74 -8.71 -10.93 -16.27
C LYS A 74 -9.08 -9.47 -16.52
N ASP A 75 -9.99 -9.23 -17.45
CA ASP A 75 -10.52 -7.89 -17.67
C ASP A 75 -11.28 -7.38 -16.45
N ASN A 76 -12.12 -8.17 -15.80
CA ASN A 76 -12.88 -7.66 -14.65
C ASN A 76 -11.96 -7.27 -13.49
N LEU A 77 -10.90 -8.05 -13.23
CA LEU A 77 -9.88 -7.70 -12.25
C LEU A 77 -9.09 -6.46 -12.67
N ALA A 78 -8.64 -6.41 -13.94
CA ALA A 78 -7.93 -5.26 -14.50
C ALA A 78 -8.80 -3.99 -14.51
N LYS A 79 -10.10 -4.14 -14.82
CA LYS A 79 -11.12 -3.08 -14.81
C LYS A 79 -11.30 -2.53 -13.40
N THR A 80 -11.41 -3.40 -12.41
CA THR A 80 -11.54 -3.00 -11.01
C THR A 80 -10.27 -2.33 -10.50
N ALA A 81 -9.09 -2.88 -10.83
CA ALA A 81 -7.81 -2.29 -10.47
C ALA A 81 -7.59 -0.93 -11.14
N ALA A 82 -7.98 -0.77 -12.41
CA ALA A 82 -7.89 0.49 -13.13
C ALA A 82 -8.84 1.54 -12.57
N LYS A 83 -10.09 1.17 -12.24
CA LYS A 83 -11.03 2.07 -11.53
C LYS A 83 -10.47 2.53 -10.18
N MET A 84 -9.88 1.61 -9.42
CA MET A 84 -9.20 1.94 -8.15
C MET A 84 -7.98 2.84 -8.38
N ALA A 85 -7.16 2.57 -9.40
CA ALA A 85 -5.99 3.36 -9.74
C ALA A 85 -6.35 4.81 -10.11
N VAL A 86 -7.43 5.01 -10.87
CA VAL A 86 -7.94 6.35 -11.20
C VAL A 86 -8.41 7.06 -9.92
N LEU A 87 -9.17 6.36 -9.08
CA LEU A 87 -9.69 6.95 -7.85
C LEU A 87 -8.59 7.40 -6.88
N VAL A 88 -7.55 6.57 -6.69
CA VAL A 88 -6.47 6.89 -5.75
C VAL A 88 -5.58 8.05 -6.22
N LYS A 89 -5.61 8.36 -7.52
CA LYS A 89 -4.82 9.42 -8.18
C LYS A 89 -5.60 10.71 -8.45
N THR A 90 -6.82 10.85 -7.94
CA THR A 90 -7.56 12.12 -8.09
C THR A 90 -6.77 13.27 -7.44
N PRO A 91 -6.62 14.44 -8.10
CA PRO A 91 -5.79 15.53 -7.57
C PRO A 91 -6.23 16.01 -6.18
N GLU A 92 -7.54 16.07 -5.93
CA GLU A 92 -8.09 16.44 -4.63
C GLU A 92 -7.66 15.45 -3.53
N ARG A 93 -7.73 14.15 -3.80
CA ARG A 93 -7.28 13.13 -2.85
C ARG A 93 -5.81 13.25 -2.55
N ILE A 94 -4.98 13.36 -3.59
CA ILE A 94 -3.52 13.45 -3.41
C ILE A 94 -3.18 14.65 -2.54
N ARG A 95 -3.80 15.81 -2.79
CA ARG A 95 -3.64 16.99 -1.95
C ARG A 95 -3.99 16.72 -0.49
N LYS A 96 -5.20 16.23 -0.20
CA LYS A 96 -5.64 15.94 1.18
C LYS A 96 -4.70 14.94 1.87
N VAL A 97 -4.25 13.91 1.16
CA VAL A 97 -3.29 12.93 1.70
C VAL A 97 -1.95 13.60 2.00
N CYS A 98 -1.43 14.42 1.09
CA CYS A 98 -0.13 15.07 1.27
C CYS A 98 -0.18 16.09 2.41
N GLU A 99 -1.25 16.89 2.53
CA GLU A 99 -1.45 17.83 3.64
C GLU A 99 -1.46 17.10 4.99
N ASP A 100 -2.18 15.99 5.10
CA ASP A 100 -2.23 15.17 6.30
C ASP A 100 -0.86 14.55 6.64
N ILE A 101 -0.16 14.00 5.65
CA ILE A 101 1.20 13.45 5.81
C ILE A 101 2.17 14.52 6.33
N VAL A 102 2.16 15.71 5.71
CA VAL A 102 3.05 16.82 6.10
C VAL A 102 2.75 17.28 7.52
N ALA A 103 1.48 17.50 7.85
CA ALA A 103 1.06 17.89 9.18
C ALA A 103 1.47 16.85 10.25
N HIS A 104 1.28 15.56 9.97
CA HIS A 104 1.71 14.49 10.86
C HIS A 104 3.24 14.43 11.00
N TYR A 105 3.98 14.51 9.89
CA TYR A 105 5.44 14.45 9.90
C TYR A 105 6.04 15.60 10.72
N GLN A 106 5.64 16.85 10.46
CA GLN A 106 6.16 18.02 11.15
C GLN A 106 5.79 18.05 12.64
N SER A 107 4.62 17.53 13.02
CA SER A 107 4.18 17.53 14.42
C SER A 107 4.69 16.35 15.25
N LYS A 108 4.97 15.19 14.63
CA LYS A 108 5.29 13.94 15.36
C LYS A 108 6.66 13.35 15.04
N VAL A 109 7.18 13.53 13.83
CA VAL A 109 8.38 12.82 13.36
C VAL A 109 9.58 13.75 13.31
N GLU A 110 9.45 14.88 12.64
CA GLU A 110 10.51 15.89 12.46
C GLU A 110 11.11 16.39 13.79
N PRO A 111 10.34 16.66 14.87
CA PRO A 111 10.90 17.13 16.13
C PRO A 111 11.84 16.13 16.80
N ASN A 112 11.73 14.85 16.43
CA ASN A 112 12.60 13.78 16.94
C ASN A 112 13.83 13.55 16.04
N GLY A 113 13.98 14.30 14.94
CA GLY A 113 15.10 14.18 14.01
C GLY A 113 15.04 12.94 13.09
N PHE A 114 13.88 12.28 13.00
CA PHE A 114 13.69 11.10 12.16
C PHE A 114 13.22 11.47 10.75
N LYS A 115 13.36 10.51 9.83
CA LYS A 115 12.91 10.61 8.43
C LYS A 115 11.61 9.84 8.22
N GLY A 116 10.91 10.16 7.13
CA GLY A 116 9.72 9.44 6.67
C GLY A 116 9.94 8.76 5.32
N GLN A 117 9.18 7.70 5.06
CA GLN A 117 9.04 7.08 3.74
C GLN A 117 7.57 7.00 3.37
N ILE A 118 7.24 7.37 2.14
CA ILE A 118 5.88 7.28 1.58
C ILE A 118 5.88 6.20 0.53
N VAL A 119 4.96 5.23 0.65
CA VAL A 119 4.77 4.16 -0.32
C VAL A 119 3.44 4.39 -1.04
N THR A 120 3.50 4.55 -2.36
CA THR A 120 2.31 4.77 -3.21
C THR A 120 1.98 3.55 -4.05
N PHE A 121 0.80 3.58 -4.69
CA PHE A 121 0.27 2.46 -5.47
C PHE A 121 1.15 2.08 -6.67
N ASP A 122 1.64 3.07 -7.41
CA ASP A 122 2.50 2.88 -8.58
C ASP A 122 3.44 4.08 -8.81
N ARG A 123 4.26 4.00 -9.86
CA ARG A 123 5.24 5.02 -10.22
C ARG A 123 4.62 6.37 -10.58
N GLU A 124 3.47 6.38 -11.24
CA GLU A 124 2.76 7.62 -11.57
C GLU A 124 2.32 8.32 -10.27
N SER A 125 1.79 7.56 -9.33
CA SER A 125 1.41 8.06 -8.00
C SER A 125 2.62 8.68 -7.28
N CYS A 126 3.83 8.11 -7.40
CA CYS A 126 5.04 8.71 -6.83
C CYS A 126 5.28 10.13 -7.36
N LEU A 127 5.14 10.34 -8.68
CA LEU A 127 5.36 11.65 -9.31
C LEU A 127 4.30 12.66 -8.86
N LEU A 128 3.04 12.24 -8.79
CA LEU A 128 1.95 13.10 -8.36
C LEU A 128 2.10 13.52 -6.89
N PHE A 129 2.46 12.59 -6.01
CA PHE A 129 2.74 12.89 -4.60
C PHE A 129 3.94 13.81 -4.47
N LYS A 130 5.04 13.55 -5.19
CA LYS A 130 6.24 14.41 -5.16
C LYS A 130 5.91 15.85 -5.56
N ALA A 131 5.19 16.02 -6.67
CA ALA A 131 4.82 17.34 -7.16
C ALA A 131 3.93 18.12 -6.18
N GLU A 132 3.07 17.44 -5.42
CA GLU A 132 2.23 18.09 -4.41
C GLU A 132 3.02 18.37 -3.12
N LEU A 133 3.86 17.44 -2.67
CA LEU A 133 4.71 17.62 -1.50
C LEU A 133 5.70 18.78 -1.68
N ASP A 134 6.26 18.96 -2.89
CA ASP A 134 7.16 20.08 -3.20
C ASP A 134 6.50 21.46 -3.05
N LYS A 135 5.16 21.53 -3.10
CA LYS A 135 4.42 22.77 -2.85
C LYS A 135 4.21 23.02 -1.35
N LEU A 136 4.12 21.96 -0.56
CA LEU A 136 3.83 22.01 0.88
C LEU A 136 5.12 22.12 1.72
N LEU A 137 6.22 21.58 1.23
CA LEU A 137 7.54 21.55 1.86
C LEU A 137 8.61 22.08 0.89
N PRO A 138 8.71 23.42 0.70
CA PRO A 138 9.69 24.03 -0.19
C PRO A 138 11.14 23.96 0.33
#